data_AF-A0A6L6XHN4-F1
#
_entry.id   AF-A0A6L6XHN4-F1
#
_cell.length_a   1.000
_cell.length_b   1.000
_cell.length_c   1.000
_cell.angle_alpha   90.00
_cell.angle_beta   90.00
_cell.angle_gamma   90.00
#
_symmetry.space_group_name_H-M   'P 1'
#
loop_
_entity.id
_entity.type
_entity.pdbx_description
1 polymer ?
#
loop_
_entity_poly.entity_id
_entity_poly.type
_entity_poly.pdbx_seq_one_letter_code
_entity_poly.pdbx_strand_id
1 'polypeptide(L)' 'MKLNIQWKKVLYGIALIVIGIILAVFHFIVAGDGIRDFISSIIAVISVLVILVGTYITLSEIKNCK' A
#
# COMPACT_ATOMS: atom_id res chain seq x y z
N MET A 1 -6.99 -2.41 -27.89
CA MET A 1 -7.40 -1.68 -26.67
C MET A 1 -6.17 -1.43 -25.78
N LYS A 2 -5.41 -0.36 -26.03
CA LYS A 2 -4.05 -0.14 -25.45
C LYS A 2 -3.94 1.13 -24.59
N LEU A 3 -4.98 1.97 -24.57
CA LEU A 3 -4.99 3.24 -23.85
C LEU A 3 -5.30 3.09 -22.35
N ASN A 4 -6.02 2.04 -21.91
CA ASN A 4 -6.47 1.92 -20.51
C ASN A 4 -5.39 1.50 -19.50
N ILE A 5 -4.27 0.90 -19.92
CA ILE A 5 -3.22 0.47 -18.98
C ILE A 5 -2.45 1.68 -18.41
N GLN A 6 -2.23 2.71 -19.23
CA GLN A 6 -1.48 3.90 -18.79
C GLN A 6 -2.32 4.77 -17.85
N TRP A 7 -3.60 4.98 -18.18
CA TRP A 7 -4.54 5.68 -17.28
C TRP A 7 -4.70 4.97 -15.94
N LYS A 8 -4.66 3.62 -15.90
CA LYS A 8 -4.64 2.85 -14.65
C LYS A 8 -3.40 3.12 -13.78
N LYS A 9 -2.21 3.25 -14.38
CA LYS A 9 -0.98 3.57 -13.63
C LYS A 9 -1.02 4.99 -13.06
N VAL A 10 -1.53 5.94 -13.85
CA VAL A 10 -1.72 7.33 -13.40
C VAL A 10 -2.71 7.39 -12.24
N LEU A 11 -3.83 6.67 -12.33
CA LEU A 11 -4.82 6.61 -11.26
C LEU A 11 -4.25 6.02 -9.96
N TYR A 12 -3.41 4.99 -10.07
CA TYR A 12 -2.69 4.42 -8.90
C TYR A 12 -1.75 5.45 -8.25
N GLY A 13 -1.03 6.24 -9.05
CA GLY A 13 -0.18 7.31 -8.54
C GLY A 13 -0.97 8.39 -7.79
N ILE A 14 -2.10 8.82 -8.35
CA ILE A 14 -2.99 9.81 -7.69
C ILE A 14 -3.55 9.23 -6.40
N ALA A 15 -4.02 7.98 -6.40
CA ALA A 15 -4.52 7.31 -5.21
C ALA A 15 -3.46 7.21 -4.10
N LEU A 16 -2.19 6.94 -4.46
CA LEU A 16 -1.07 6.92 -3.51
C LEU A 16 -0.82 8.30 -2.87
N ILE A 17 -0.89 9.38 -3.64
CA ILE A 17 -0.75 10.75 -3.12
C ILE A 17 -1.89 11.08 -2.15
N VAL A 18 -3.13 10.73 -2.51
CA VAL A 18 -4.31 10.94 -1.66
C VAL A 18 -4.16 10.18 -0.34
N ILE A 19 -3.75 8.91 -0.39
CA ILE A 19 -3.50 8.09 0.80
C ILE A 19 -2.41 8.72 1.69
N GLY A 20 -1.32 9.22 1.11
CA GLY A 20 -0.25 9.89 1.85
C GLY A 20 -0.72 11.15 2.58
N ILE A 21 -1.60 11.96 1.96
CA ILE A 21 -2.15 13.18 2.58
C ILE A 21 -3.10 12.82 3.72
N ILE A 22 -4.00 11.85 3.52
CA ILE A 22 -4.91 11.37 4.58
C ILE A 22 -4.09 10.87 5.78
N LEU A 23 -3.03 10.11 5.51
CA LEU A 23 -2.14 9.59 6.53
C LEU A 23 -1.40 10.71 7.28
N ALA A 24 -0.93 11.75 6.59
CA ALA A 24 -0.31 12.92 7.21
C ALA A 24 -1.28 13.72 8.09
N VAL A 25 -2.53 13.90 7.66
CA VAL A 25 -3.57 14.57 8.46
C VAL A 25 -3.93 13.74 9.69
N PHE A 26 -4.03 12.42 9.54
CA PHE A 26 -4.31 11.52 10.65
C PHE A 26 -3.19 11.54 11.69
N HIS A 27 -1.92 11.59 11.25
CA HIS A 27 -0.77 11.79 12.13
C HIS A 27 -0.86 13.10 12.93
N PHE A 28 -1.24 14.20 12.28
CA PHE A 28 -1.37 15.50 12.92
C PHE A 28 -2.48 15.54 13.98
N ILE A 29 -3.61 14.88 13.71
CA ILE A 29 -4.73 14.74 14.67
C ILE A 29 -4.36 13.83 15.85
N VAL A 30 -3.56 12.78 15.60
CA VAL A 30 -3.18 11.77 16.60
C VAL A 30 -1.97 12.21 17.46
N ALA A 31 -1.26 13.28 17.09
CA ALA A 31 -0.04 13.76 17.75
C ALA A 31 -0.19 14.18 19.24
N GLY A 32 -1.39 14.13 19.82
CA GLY A 32 -1.64 14.40 21.25
C GLY A 32 -1.25 13.27 22.22
N ASP A 33 -1.18 12.01 21.76
CA ASP A 33 -0.82 10.84 22.61
C ASP A 33 -0.48 9.56 21.80
N GLY A 34 -0.99 9.41 20.57
CA GLY A 34 -1.01 8.13 19.84
C GLY A 34 0.02 7.95 18.72
N ILE A 35 1.10 8.74 18.67
CA ILE A 35 2.11 8.68 17.59
C ILE A 35 2.71 7.27 17.46
N ARG A 36 2.91 6.58 18.60
CA ARG A 36 3.47 5.23 18.63
C ARG A 36 2.53 4.19 18.02
N ASP A 37 1.23 4.32 18.26
CA ASP A 37 0.21 3.44 17.70
C ASP A 37 0.00 3.70 16.21
N PHE A 38 0.15 4.96 15.79
CA PHE A 38 0.12 5.34 14.39
C PHE A 38 1.29 4.76 13.59
N ILE A 39 2.52 4.91 14.10
CA ILE A 39 3.72 4.32 13.47
C ILE A 39 3.59 2.79 13.43
N SER A 40 3.11 2.17 14.51
CA SER A 40 2.84 0.73 14.57
C SER A 40 1.82 0.30 13.52
N SER A 41 0.74 1.06 13.32
CA SER A 41 -0.28 0.80 12.29
C SER A 41 0.28 0.86 10.88
N ILE A 42 1.09 1.88 10.54
CA ILE A 42 1.75 1.98 9.23
C ILE A 42 2.67 0.78 9.00
N ILE A 43 3.49 0.44 9.99
CA ILE A 43 4.42 -0.69 9.90
C ILE A 43 3.64 -2.01 9.72
N ALA A 44 2.54 -2.19 10.44
CA ALA A 44 1.69 -3.37 10.30
C ALA A 44 1.10 -3.50 8.88
N VAL A 45 0.62 -2.41 8.29
CA VAL A 45 0.07 -2.41 6.92
C VAL A 45 1.17 -2.72 5.89
N ILE A 46 2.35 -2.12 6.02
CA ILE A 46 3.50 -2.41 5.14
C ILE A 46 3.94 -3.88 5.26
N SER A 47 3.96 -4.41 6.48
CA SER A 47 4.32 -5.80 6.75
C SER A 47 3.33 -6.78 6.10
N VAL A 48 2.02 -6.53 6.20
CA VAL A 48 1.01 -7.35 5.52
C VAL A 48 1.18 -7.28 4.00
N LEU A 49 1.45 -6.09 3.45
CA LEU A 49 1.66 -5.91 2.02
C LEU A 49 2.89 -6.67 1.52
N VAL A 50 4.01 -6.64 2.27
CA VAL A 50 5.24 -7.31 1.87
C VAL A 50 5.06 -8.83 1.86
N ILE A 51 4.38 -9.38 2.87
CA ILE A 51 4.05 -10.81 2.94
C ILE A 51 3.15 -11.20 1.77
N LEU A 52 2.12 -10.41 1.48
CA LEU A 52 1.19 -10.67 0.39
C LEU A 52 1.89 -10.67 -0.97
N VAL A 53 2.79 -9.72 -1.22
CA VAL A 53 3.58 -9.66 -2.45
C VAL A 53 4.52 -10.88 -2.54
N GLY A 54 5.20 -11.23 -1.46
CA GLY A 54 6.07 -12.41 -1.40
C GLY A 54 5.31 -13.70 -1.72
N THR A 55 4.16 -13.92 -1.07
CA THR A 55 3.30 -15.08 -1.33
C THR A 55 2.76 -15.08 -2.76
N TYR A 56 2.39 -13.91 -3.31
CA TYR A 56 1.93 -13.81 -4.69
C TYR A 56 3.01 -14.28 -5.69
N ILE A 57 4.27 -13.87 -5.48
CA ILE A 57 5.38 -14.31 -6.33
C ILE A 57 5.55 -15.83 -6.24
N THR A 58 5.66 -16.40 -5.04
CA THR A 58 5.82 -17.85 -4.84
C THR A 58 4.66 -18.64 -5.44
N LEU A 59 3.42 -18.19 -5.24
CA LEU A 59 2.23 -18.83 -5.81
C LEU A 59 2.22 -18.72 -7.35
N SER A 60 2.67 -17.59 -7.89
CA SER A 60 2.76 -17.39 -9.34
C SER A 60 3.77 -18.34 -9.99
N GLU A 61 4.89 -18.60 -9.32
CA GLU A 61 5.95 -19.50 -9.76
C GLU A 61 5.47 -20.96 -9.75
N ILE A 62 4.83 -21.40 -8.66
CA ILE A 62 4.23 -22.75 -8.56
C ILE A 62 3.18 -22.97 -9.66
N LYS A 63 2.35 -21.95 -9.95
CA LYS A 63 1.32 -22.05 -10.99
C LYS A 63 1.90 -22.06 -12.41
N ASN A 64 3.13 -21.56 -12.62
CA ASN A 64 3.81 -21.57 -13.91
C ASN A 64 4.57 -22.88 -14.17
N CYS A 65 4.85 -23.66 -13.11
CA CYS A 65 5.59 -24.92 -13.19
C CYS A 65 4.68 -26.15 -13.47
N LYS A 66 3.45 -25.91 -13.95
CA LYS A 66 2.48 -26.93 -14.36
C LYS A 66 2.00 -26.65 -15.78
#